data_AF-A0A9K3M203-F1
#
_entry.id   AF-A0A9K3M203-F1
#
_cell.length_a   1.000
_cell.length_b   1.000
_cell.length_c   1.000
_cell.angle_alpha   90.00
_cell.angle_beta   90.00
_cell.angle_gamma   90.00
#
_symmetry.space_group_name_H-M   'P 1'
#
loop_
_entity.id
_entity.type
_entity.pdbx_description
1 polymer ?
#
loop_
_entity_poly.entity_id
_entity_poly.type
_entity_poly.pdbx_seq_one_letter_code
_entity_poly.pdbx_strand_id
1 'polypeptide(L)'
;MTNNKKKYIPPHLRSNSKTTSQCWEKTLDSPSTARAPSRKQGSTPSVLFFGDSFVRLFGLIDNPNIKVRAFKGASAKGIGRDGNSNRTEIFQQVQQLQPERVVLCFGNVDVHLSYYYTKYGTDGPTIDLRAVAQKYVEFAATLPVNRVHIVGVYPSPLSEEHVVPSLRAYHAISHDTMVSQEDICIHNRQRRVQNFNQMLQQECEKTSVAFDSAFSEMVDCRTNALKPTFQDVSLYNIHVVWETTILVWLQRWQWLRKHTPRDFEEKIQGTLKEYLRTKPWAITTHPAANIGVGEAFDVTRTET
;
A
#
# COMPACT_ATOMS: atom_id res chain seq x y z
N MET A 1 -16.95 -1.46 -38.34
CA MET A 1 -17.21 -0.86 -37.01
C MET A 1 -16.21 -1.44 -36.01
N THR A 2 -15.05 -0.79 -35.83
CA THR A 2 -14.02 -1.23 -34.87
C THR A 2 -14.38 -0.72 -33.48
N ASN A 3 -14.87 -1.64 -32.65
CA ASN A 3 -15.35 -1.35 -31.31
C ASN A 3 -14.13 -1.16 -30.38
N ASN A 4 -13.67 0.08 -30.26
CA ASN A 4 -12.52 0.47 -29.46
C ASN A 4 -12.90 0.50 -27.97
N LYS A 5 -13.14 -0.68 -27.38
CA LYS A 5 -13.41 -0.81 -25.94
C LYS A 5 -12.12 -0.53 -25.19
N LYS A 6 -12.02 0.67 -24.59
CA LYS A 6 -10.95 1.01 -23.65
C LYS A 6 -10.91 -0.05 -22.54
N LYS A 7 -9.84 -0.84 -22.49
CA LYS A 7 -9.58 -1.84 -21.45
C LYS A 7 -9.54 -1.11 -20.10
N TYR A 8 -10.43 -1.45 -19.16
CA TYR A 8 -10.33 -0.95 -17.80
C TYR A 8 -9.01 -1.48 -17.20
N ILE A 9 -8.12 -0.54 -16.85
CA ILE A 9 -6.86 -0.84 -16.16
C ILE A 9 -7.02 -0.33 -14.73
N PRO A 10 -7.04 -1.22 -13.72
CA PRO A 10 -7.02 -0.84 -12.31
C PRO A 10 -5.86 0.13 -12.02
N PRO A 11 -5.98 1.06 -11.07
CA PRO A 11 -4.94 2.06 -10.86
C PRO A 11 -3.54 1.49 -10.50
N HIS A 12 -3.41 0.25 -9.99
CA HIS A 12 -2.12 -0.43 -9.82
C HIS A 12 -1.50 -0.94 -11.14
N LEU A 13 -2.30 -1.24 -12.15
CA LEU A 13 -1.85 -1.70 -13.48
C LEU A 13 -1.67 -0.54 -14.46
N ARG A 14 -2.08 0.68 -14.09
CA ARG A 14 -1.75 1.90 -14.83
C ARG A 14 -0.28 2.19 -14.57
N SER A 15 0.62 1.69 -15.41
CA SER A 15 1.99 2.20 -15.42
C SER A 15 1.90 3.71 -15.66
N ASN A 16 2.43 4.50 -14.73
CA ASN A 16 2.55 5.95 -14.92
C ASN A 16 3.65 6.20 -15.97
N SER A 17 3.32 6.09 -17.26
CA SER A 17 4.20 6.55 -18.35
C SER A 17 4.02 8.05 -18.65
N LYS A 18 3.38 8.80 -17.76
CA LYS A 18 3.30 10.26 -17.83
C LYS A 18 3.58 10.86 -16.46
N THR A 19 4.85 10.83 -16.07
CA THR A 19 5.37 11.83 -15.13
C THR A 19 6.56 12.48 -15.81
N THR A 20 6.33 13.75 -16.15
CA THR A 20 7.27 14.76 -16.58
C THR A 20 8.61 14.63 -15.87
N SER A 21 9.60 14.07 -16.56
CA SER A 21 11.01 14.42 -16.32
C SER A 21 11.18 15.87 -16.74
N GLN A 22 11.16 16.78 -15.76
CA GLN A 22 11.85 18.06 -15.92
C GLN A 22 12.96 18.09 -14.87
N CYS A 23 14.11 17.67 -15.39
CA CYS A 23 15.44 17.89 -14.85
C CYS A 23 15.63 19.40 -14.62
N TRP A 24 15.95 19.79 -13.40
CA TRP A 24 16.37 21.16 -13.10
C TRP A 24 17.87 21.24 -13.29
N GLU A 25 18.30 21.64 -14.50
CA GLU A 25 19.66 22.11 -14.75
C GLU A 25 19.66 23.61 -15.04
N LYS A 26 20.69 24.25 -14.51
CA LYS A 26 20.92 25.69 -14.47
C LYS A 26 21.18 26.25 -15.87
N THR A 27 20.55 27.38 -16.19
CA THR A 27 21.15 28.39 -17.08
C THR A 27 20.77 29.78 -16.59
N LEU A 28 21.80 30.60 -16.34
CA LEU A 28 21.72 32.04 -16.20
C LEU A 28 21.48 32.66 -17.59
N ASP A 29 20.51 33.56 -17.71
CA ASP A 29 20.65 34.87 -18.39
C ASP A 29 19.31 35.64 -18.47
N SER A 30 19.32 36.84 -17.85
CA SER A 30 18.70 38.14 -18.20
C SER A 30 17.21 38.32 -18.59
N PRO A 31 16.63 39.53 -18.33
CA PRO A 31 15.22 39.68 -17.97
C PRO A 31 14.32 40.05 -19.15
N SER A 32 13.25 39.26 -19.35
CA SER A 32 12.13 39.61 -20.23
C SER A 32 10.86 39.75 -19.39
N THR A 33 10.32 40.97 -19.37
CA THR A 33 9.07 41.34 -18.73
C THR A 33 7.88 40.78 -19.52
N ALA A 34 7.56 39.51 -19.30
CA ALA A 34 6.29 38.92 -19.69
C ALA A 34 5.50 38.58 -18.41
N ARG A 35 4.34 39.23 -18.23
CA ARG A 35 3.39 38.91 -17.15
C ARG A 35 3.00 37.43 -17.28
N ALA A 36 3.56 36.61 -16.39
CA ALA A 36 3.21 35.21 -16.27
C ALA A 36 1.72 35.08 -15.97
N PRO A 37 1.00 34.14 -16.61
CA PRO A 37 -0.39 33.85 -16.26
C PRO A 37 -0.45 33.44 -14.79
N SER A 38 -1.40 34.03 -14.04
CA SER A 38 -1.62 33.73 -12.63
C SER A 38 -1.76 32.23 -12.43
N ARG A 39 -0.73 31.63 -11.82
CA ARG A 39 -0.71 30.23 -11.42
C ARG A 39 -1.93 30.02 -10.54
N LYS A 40 -2.93 29.25 -11.00
CA LYS A 40 -4.05 28.82 -10.14
C LYS A 40 -3.41 28.26 -8.87
N GLN A 41 -3.58 28.94 -7.74
CA GLN A 41 -3.13 28.45 -6.44
C GLN A 41 -3.93 27.16 -6.20
N GLY A 42 -3.34 26.01 -6.56
CA GLY A 42 -3.89 24.72 -6.19
C GLY A 42 -3.92 24.67 -4.67
N SER A 43 -5.08 24.33 -4.12
CA SER A 43 -5.21 24.14 -2.67
C SER A 43 -4.20 23.08 -2.22
N THR A 44 -3.42 23.41 -1.20
CA THR A 44 -2.51 22.45 -0.56
C THR A 44 -3.34 21.29 -0.01
N PRO A 45 -2.94 20.01 -0.24
CA PRO A 45 -3.70 18.87 0.23
C PRO A 45 -3.77 18.85 1.76
N SER A 46 -4.97 18.64 2.31
CA SER A 46 -5.19 18.56 3.76
C SER A 46 -4.89 17.18 4.34
N VAL A 47 -4.87 16.13 3.50
CA VAL A 47 -4.58 14.75 3.92
C VAL A 47 -3.51 14.12 3.03
N LEU A 48 -2.48 13.55 3.66
CA LEU A 48 -1.44 12.78 2.97
C LEU A 48 -1.53 11.31 3.35
N PHE A 49 -1.51 10.43 2.35
CA PHE A 49 -1.39 8.99 2.52
C PHE A 49 -0.04 8.53 2.00
N PHE A 50 0.71 7.82 2.85
CA PHE A 50 1.98 7.20 2.51
C PHE A 50 1.92 5.71 2.79
N GLY A 51 2.54 4.90 1.95
CA GLY A 51 2.54 3.47 2.18
C GLY A 51 3.20 2.66 1.08
N ASP A 52 3.10 1.36 1.20
CA ASP A 52 3.44 0.41 0.15
C ASP A 52 2.37 0.41 -0.97
N SER A 53 2.31 -0.63 -1.81
CA SER A 53 1.31 -0.70 -2.89
C SER A 53 -0.15 -0.70 -2.40
N PHE A 54 -0.41 -1.10 -1.15
CA PHE A 54 -1.75 -1.21 -0.60
C PHE A 54 -2.38 0.16 -0.29
N VAL A 55 -1.57 1.20 -0.06
CA VAL A 55 -2.08 2.57 0.17
C VAL A 55 -2.80 3.15 -1.06
N ARG A 56 -2.55 2.58 -2.25
CA ARG A 56 -3.10 3.08 -3.52
C ARG A 56 -4.63 2.98 -3.60
N LEU A 57 -5.26 2.15 -2.77
CA LEU A 57 -6.73 2.09 -2.68
C LEU A 57 -7.33 3.46 -2.32
N PHE A 58 -6.63 4.28 -1.54
CA PHE A 58 -7.09 5.63 -1.20
C PHE A 58 -7.07 6.58 -2.40
N GLY A 59 -6.29 6.24 -3.44
CA GLY A 59 -6.29 6.97 -4.71
C GLY A 59 -7.56 6.77 -5.54
N LEU A 60 -8.47 5.88 -5.13
CA LEU A 60 -9.82 5.81 -5.68
C LEU A 60 -10.64 7.06 -5.31
N ILE A 61 -10.30 7.74 -4.21
CA ILE A 61 -10.88 9.02 -3.82
C ILE A 61 -10.16 10.12 -4.62
N ASP A 62 -10.67 10.39 -5.82
CA ASP A 62 -10.19 11.45 -6.70
C ASP A 62 -10.59 12.83 -6.14
N ASN A 63 -9.82 13.33 -5.17
CA ASN A 63 -10.05 14.61 -4.50
C ASN A 63 -8.74 15.41 -4.38
N PRO A 64 -8.71 16.70 -4.78
CA PRO A 64 -7.49 17.52 -4.73
C PRO A 64 -6.94 17.74 -3.32
N ASN A 65 -7.76 17.58 -2.27
CA ASN A 65 -7.33 17.70 -0.87
C ASN A 65 -6.66 16.42 -0.34
N ILE A 66 -6.68 15.33 -1.11
CA ILE A 66 -6.04 14.07 -0.76
C ILE A 66 -4.86 13.84 -1.70
N LYS A 67 -3.69 13.58 -1.13
CA LYS A 67 -2.51 13.16 -1.87
C LYS A 67 -2.09 11.77 -1.41
N VAL A 68 -1.97 10.84 -2.36
CA VAL A 68 -1.54 9.46 -2.11
C VAL A 68 -0.17 9.24 -2.73
N ARG A 69 0.77 8.77 -1.93
CA ARG A 69 2.14 8.46 -2.33
C ARG A 69 2.48 7.03 -1.92
N ALA A 70 2.52 6.15 -2.92
CA ALA A 70 2.92 4.77 -2.74
C ALA A 70 4.40 4.59 -3.09
N PHE A 71 5.15 3.93 -2.21
CA PHE A 71 6.55 3.58 -2.39
C PHE A 71 6.65 2.09 -2.76
N LYS A 72 7.14 1.80 -3.96
CA LYS A 72 7.22 0.42 -4.48
C LYS A 72 8.14 -0.42 -3.60
N GLY A 73 7.65 -1.54 -3.08
CA GLY A 73 8.43 -2.47 -2.25
C GLY A 73 8.81 -1.93 -0.86
N ALA A 74 8.33 -0.75 -0.47
CA ALA A 74 8.64 -0.19 0.84
C ALA A 74 8.00 -1.00 1.96
N SER A 75 8.70 -1.08 3.09
CA SER A 75 8.32 -1.86 4.26
C SER A 75 8.34 -0.97 5.51
N ALA A 76 7.60 -1.37 6.55
CA ALA A 76 7.63 -0.70 7.85
C ALA A 76 9.06 -0.74 8.43
N LYS A 77 9.79 -1.84 8.25
CA LYS A 77 11.20 -1.97 8.63
C LYS A 77 12.06 -0.89 7.98
N GLY A 78 11.89 -0.67 6.66
CA GLY A 78 12.64 0.34 5.92
C GLY A 78 12.32 1.76 6.38
N ILE A 79 11.04 2.07 6.61
CA ILE A 79 10.60 3.39 7.10
C ILE A 79 11.10 3.66 8.54
N GLY A 80 11.15 2.63 9.38
CA GLY A 80 11.67 2.74 10.75
C GLY A 80 13.18 2.99 10.85
N ARG A 81 13.94 2.79 9.77
CA ARG A 81 15.40 2.96 9.75
C ARG A 81 15.81 4.41 9.45
N ASP A 82 16.73 4.95 10.25
CA ASP A 82 17.33 6.26 10.00
C ASP A 82 18.14 6.28 8.70
N GLY A 83 18.09 7.40 7.98
CA GLY A 83 18.73 7.58 6.68
C GLY A 83 17.95 7.02 5.48
N ASN A 84 16.86 6.26 5.70
CA ASN A 84 16.05 5.76 4.60
C ASN A 84 15.48 6.91 3.75
N SER A 85 15.61 6.80 2.43
CA SER A 85 15.17 7.84 1.49
C SER A 85 13.66 8.09 1.52
N ASN A 86 12.83 7.04 1.64
CA ASN A 86 11.37 7.18 1.72
C ASN A 86 10.95 7.87 3.04
N ARG A 87 11.60 7.51 4.16
CA ARG A 87 11.41 8.17 5.47
C ARG A 87 11.68 9.68 5.34
N THR A 88 12.79 10.03 4.72
CA THR A 88 13.19 11.43 4.48
C THR A 88 12.19 12.16 3.59
N GLU A 89 11.76 11.54 2.48
CA GLU A 89 10.77 12.11 1.56
C GLU A 89 9.42 12.35 2.28
N ILE A 90 8.96 11.41 3.11
CA ILE A 90 7.72 11.56 3.89
C ILE A 90 7.84 12.78 4.81
N PHE A 91 8.91 12.86 5.60
CA PHE A 91 9.12 13.95 6.55
C PHE A 91 9.13 15.31 5.84
N GLN A 92 9.89 15.42 4.73
CA GLN A 92 9.95 16.63 3.92
C GLN A 92 8.59 17.03 3.35
N GLN A 93 7.80 16.07 2.84
CA GLN A 93 6.47 16.37 2.32
C GLN A 93 5.49 16.83 3.41
N VAL A 94 5.54 16.23 4.60
CA VAL A 94 4.72 16.67 5.73
C VAL A 94 5.12 18.08 6.15
N GLN A 95 6.43 18.36 6.25
CA GLN A 95 6.93 19.68 6.61
C GLN A 95 6.59 20.74 5.56
N GLN A 96 6.64 20.41 4.27
CA GLN A 96 6.37 21.36 3.19
C GLN A 96 4.87 21.65 3.03
N LEU A 97 4.04 20.60 3.10
CA LEU A 97 2.61 20.72 2.81
C LEU A 97 1.78 21.04 4.06
N GLN A 98 2.33 20.84 5.26
CA GLN A 98 1.66 21.11 6.55
C GLN A 98 0.22 20.57 6.56
N PRO A 99 0.00 19.28 6.24
CA PRO A 99 -1.34 18.72 6.14
C PRO A 99 -2.03 18.71 7.52
N GLU A 100 -3.34 18.63 7.54
CA GLU A 100 -4.09 18.40 8.79
C GLU A 100 -3.87 16.98 9.31
N ARG A 101 -3.71 16.01 8.39
CA ARG A 101 -3.64 14.59 8.70
C ARG A 101 -2.67 13.83 7.82
N VAL A 102 -1.96 12.89 8.42
CA VAL A 102 -1.12 11.91 7.74
C VAL A 102 -1.62 10.51 8.05
N VAL A 103 -1.70 9.66 7.04
CA VAL A 103 -2.02 8.24 7.16
C VAL A 103 -0.86 7.43 6.59
N LEU A 104 -0.34 6.51 7.39
CA LEU A 104 0.75 5.62 7.03
C LEU A 104 0.21 4.18 6.90
N CYS A 105 0.51 3.52 5.79
CA CYS A 105 0.06 2.16 5.46
C CYS A 105 1.26 1.33 5.00
N PHE A 106 2.07 0.90 5.96
CA PHE A 106 3.21 0.02 5.74
C PHE A 106 3.07 -1.24 6.62
N GLY A 107 3.81 -2.29 6.30
CA GLY A 107 3.78 -3.56 7.04
C GLY A 107 3.29 -4.74 6.22
N ASN A 108 2.54 -4.52 5.13
CA ASN A 108 2.07 -5.62 4.29
C ASN A 108 3.26 -6.36 3.66
N VAL A 109 4.26 -5.61 3.19
CA VAL A 109 5.51 -6.19 2.68
C VAL A 109 6.24 -6.97 3.78
N ASP A 110 6.35 -6.42 5.00
CA ASP A 110 7.06 -7.05 6.11
C ASP A 110 6.47 -8.42 6.48
N VAL A 111 5.14 -8.46 6.65
CA VAL A 111 4.41 -9.64 7.11
C VAL A 111 4.24 -10.69 6.00
N HIS A 112 3.90 -10.24 4.78
CA HIS A 112 3.54 -11.14 3.68
C HIS A 112 4.72 -11.54 2.79
N LEU A 113 5.82 -10.79 2.78
CA LEU A 113 6.99 -11.05 1.94
C LEU A 113 8.30 -11.14 2.74
N SER A 114 8.68 -10.09 3.49
CA SER A 114 9.98 -10.04 4.17
C SER A 114 10.14 -11.12 5.24
N TYR A 115 9.05 -11.54 5.90
CA TYR A 115 9.07 -12.71 6.77
C TYR A 115 9.58 -13.96 6.04
N TYR A 116 9.03 -14.28 4.87
CA TYR A 116 9.45 -15.46 4.13
C TYR A 116 10.86 -15.31 3.57
N TYR A 117 11.18 -14.12 3.07
CA TYR A 117 12.53 -13.84 2.58
C TYR A 117 13.59 -14.04 3.67
N THR A 118 13.39 -13.51 4.87
CA THR A 118 14.36 -13.66 5.97
C THR A 118 14.34 -15.03 6.63
N LYS A 119 13.25 -15.79 6.52
CA LYS A 119 13.15 -17.15 7.09
C LYS A 119 13.64 -18.24 6.14
N TYR A 120 13.47 -18.04 4.83
CA TYR A 120 13.69 -19.09 3.82
C TYR A 120 14.59 -18.65 2.66
N GLY A 121 14.66 -17.36 2.37
CA GLY A 121 15.42 -16.81 1.23
C GLY A 121 16.83 -16.35 1.58
N THR A 122 17.20 -16.33 2.86
CA THR A 122 18.54 -15.94 3.34
C THR A 122 19.00 -16.82 4.50
N ASP A 123 20.31 -16.85 4.74
CA ASP A 123 20.92 -17.51 5.92
C ASP A 123 20.87 -16.64 7.19
N GLY A 124 20.21 -15.48 7.11
CA GLY A 124 20.15 -14.50 8.19
C GLY A 124 19.10 -14.82 9.25
N PRO A 125 19.04 -14.04 10.34
CA PRO A 125 17.96 -14.16 11.31
C PRO A 125 16.62 -13.77 10.68
N THR A 126 15.56 -14.48 11.07
CA THR A 126 14.19 -14.12 10.73
C THR A 126 13.86 -12.70 11.23
N ILE A 127 13.09 -11.95 10.44
CA ILE A 127 12.67 -10.59 10.78
C ILE A 127 12.01 -10.51 12.17
N ASP A 128 12.50 -9.61 13.01
CA ASP A 128 11.85 -9.25 14.27
C ASP A 128 10.72 -8.26 14.03
N LEU A 129 9.51 -8.79 13.91
CA LEU A 129 8.30 -7.99 13.68
C LEU A 129 7.95 -7.05 14.84
N ARG A 130 8.35 -7.35 16.08
CA ARG A 130 8.12 -6.46 17.23
C ARG A 130 9.02 -5.24 17.13
N ALA A 131 10.31 -5.43 16.85
CA ALA A 131 11.25 -4.33 16.65
C ALA A 131 10.83 -3.46 15.45
N VAL A 132 10.33 -4.08 14.37
CA VAL A 132 9.78 -3.35 13.22
C VAL A 132 8.60 -2.48 13.61
N ALA A 133 7.61 -3.01 14.34
CA ALA A 133 6.45 -2.25 14.79
C ALA A 133 6.86 -1.05 15.64
N GLN A 134 7.76 -1.28 16.61
CA GLN A 134 8.29 -0.23 17.48
C GLN A 134 8.95 0.91 16.68
N LYS A 135 9.94 0.58 15.83
CA LYS A 135 10.68 1.61 15.06
C LYS A 135 9.79 2.36 14.08
N TYR A 136 8.80 1.69 13.51
CA TYR A 136 7.84 2.31 12.60
C TYR A 136 6.92 3.31 13.32
N VAL A 137 6.39 2.96 14.50
CA VAL A 137 5.56 3.88 15.30
C VAL A 137 6.40 5.03 15.86
N GLU A 138 7.63 4.76 16.32
CA GLU A 138 8.58 5.81 16.75
C GLU A 138 8.75 6.87 15.65
N PHE A 139 8.99 6.45 14.40
CA PHE A 139 9.06 7.37 13.27
C PHE A 139 7.75 8.16 13.08
N ALA A 140 6.61 7.47 13.06
CA ALA A 140 5.32 8.11 12.85
C ALA A 140 5.04 9.21 13.88
N ALA A 141 5.45 9.01 15.14
CA ALA A 141 5.30 9.97 16.22
C ALA A 141 6.22 11.21 16.06
N THR A 142 7.27 11.14 15.25
CA THR A 142 8.16 12.29 14.98
C THR A 142 7.64 13.24 13.89
N LEU A 143 6.59 12.87 13.15
CA LEU A 143 6.08 13.69 12.06
C LEU A 143 5.51 15.01 12.58
N PRO A 144 5.83 16.16 11.96
CA PRO A 144 5.39 17.48 12.44
C PRO A 144 3.94 17.76 11.99
N VAL A 145 2.99 16.98 12.49
CA VAL A 145 1.56 17.07 12.17
C VAL A 145 0.70 16.66 13.37
N ASN A 146 -0.47 17.28 13.52
CA ASN A 146 -1.34 17.06 14.68
C ASN A 146 -2.03 15.68 14.69
N ARG A 147 -2.23 15.06 13.52
CA ARG A 147 -3.00 13.82 13.38
C ARG A 147 -2.27 12.83 12.50
N VAL A 148 -1.70 11.80 13.11
CA VAL A 148 -1.06 10.67 12.41
C VAL A 148 -1.89 9.42 12.66
N HIS A 149 -2.20 8.69 11.59
CA HIS A 149 -2.82 7.37 11.65
C HIS A 149 -1.88 6.32 11.07
N ILE A 150 -1.79 5.18 11.72
CA ILE A 150 -1.23 3.95 11.16
C ILE A 150 -2.38 3.01 10.81
N VAL A 151 -2.38 2.56 9.56
CA VAL A 151 -3.26 1.51 9.06
C VAL A 151 -2.59 0.17 9.30
N GLY A 152 -3.28 -0.72 10.00
CA GLY A 152 -2.87 -2.11 10.19
C GLY A 152 -2.77 -2.88 8.87
N VAL A 153 -1.93 -3.90 8.89
CA VAL A 153 -1.72 -4.83 7.78
C VAL A 153 -3.01 -5.55 7.44
N TYR A 154 -3.29 -5.67 6.14
CA TYR A 154 -4.47 -6.35 5.63
C TYR A 154 -4.33 -7.88 5.75
N PRO A 155 -5.46 -8.61 5.88
CA PRO A 155 -5.43 -10.06 5.90
C PRO A 155 -4.78 -10.63 4.63
N SER A 156 -4.14 -11.79 4.75
CA SER A 156 -3.56 -12.48 3.59
C SER A 156 -4.68 -12.98 2.67
N PRO A 157 -4.71 -12.62 1.37
CA PRO A 157 -5.80 -13.00 0.47
C PRO A 157 -5.62 -14.39 -0.18
N LEU A 158 -4.40 -14.94 -0.15
CA LEU A 158 -4.06 -16.16 -0.89
C LEU A 158 -4.59 -17.42 -0.18
N SER A 159 -5.12 -18.38 -0.95
CA SER A 159 -5.23 -19.77 -0.47
C SER A 159 -3.86 -20.42 -0.38
N GLU A 160 -3.79 -21.54 0.36
CA GLU A 160 -2.52 -22.19 0.70
C GLU A 160 -1.74 -22.65 -0.55
N GLU A 161 -2.43 -23.18 -1.57
CA GLU A 161 -1.77 -23.62 -2.81
C GLU A 161 -1.13 -22.48 -3.62
N HIS A 162 -1.57 -21.23 -3.41
CA HIS A 162 -1.07 -20.08 -4.14
C HIS A 162 0.03 -19.30 -3.42
N VAL A 163 0.30 -19.59 -2.14
CA VAL A 163 1.32 -18.88 -1.34
C VAL A 163 2.71 -19.00 -1.97
N VAL A 164 3.19 -20.23 -2.20
CA VAL A 164 4.55 -20.47 -2.72
C VAL A 164 4.73 -19.92 -4.14
N PRO A 165 3.80 -20.17 -5.10
CA PRO A 165 3.87 -19.53 -6.41
C PRO A 165 3.96 -18.01 -6.34
N SER A 166 3.17 -17.37 -5.46
CA SER A 166 3.22 -15.92 -5.29
C SER A 166 4.53 -15.43 -4.71
N LEU A 167 5.06 -16.08 -3.66
CA LEU A 167 6.35 -15.71 -3.07
C LEU A 167 7.49 -15.76 -4.10
N ARG A 168 7.52 -16.78 -4.96
CA ARG A 168 8.50 -16.90 -6.05
C ARG A 168 8.35 -15.78 -7.09
N ALA A 169 7.12 -15.49 -7.49
CA ALA A 169 6.85 -14.44 -8.48
C ALA A 169 7.19 -13.02 -7.98
N TYR A 170 7.22 -12.82 -6.66
CA TYR A 170 7.72 -11.59 -6.02
C TYR A 170 9.20 -11.67 -5.62
N HIS A 171 9.91 -12.74 -5.99
CA HIS A 171 11.31 -12.99 -5.63
C HIS A 171 11.60 -12.96 -4.12
N ALA A 172 10.58 -13.27 -3.30
CA ALA A 172 10.76 -13.41 -1.85
C ALA A 172 11.48 -14.71 -1.48
N ILE A 173 11.43 -15.72 -2.36
CA ILE A 173 12.12 -17.01 -2.21
C ILE A 173 12.58 -17.51 -3.59
N SER A 174 13.53 -18.44 -3.62
CA SER A 174 13.98 -19.11 -4.85
C SER A 174 13.00 -20.20 -5.31
N HIS A 175 13.20 -20.72 -6.53
CA HIS A 175 12.36 -21.76 -7.11
C HIS A 175 12.47 -23.13 -6.42
N ASP A 176 13.61 -23.42 -5.82
CA ASP A 176 13.94 -24.64 -5.08
C ASP A 176 13.65 -24.54 -3.58
N THR A 177 13.37 -23.34 -3.06
CA THR A 177 13.00 -23.15 -1.66
C THR A 177 11.72 -23.91 -1.31
N MET A 178 11.78 -24.69 -0.23
CA MET A 178 10.65 -25.39 0.38
C MET A 178 10.13 -24.62 1.60
N VAL A 179 8.91 -24.09 1.50
CA VAL A 179 8.23 -23.40 2.61
C VAL A 179 7.47 -24.42 3.45
N SER A 180 7.53 -24.29 4.78
CA SER A 180 6.84 -25.20 5.69
C SER A 180 5.31 -25.15 5.52
N GLN A 181 4.63 -26.28 5.71
CA GLN A 181 3.17 -26.35 5.71
C GLN A 181 2.56 -25.44 6.79
N GLU A 182 3.25 -25.29 7.91
CA GLU A 182 2.84 -24.40 8.99
C GLU A 182 2.77 -22.93 8.52
N ASP A 183 3.74 -22.45 7.75
CA ASP A 183 3.80 -21.06 7.31
C ASP A 183 2.91 -20.76 6.09
N ILE A 184 2.55 -21.75 5.27
CA ILE A 184 1.57 -21.56 4.20
C ILE A 184 0.13 -21.60 4.72
N CYS A 185 -0.10 -22.25 5.87
CA CYS A 185 -1.43 -22.41 6.43
C CYS A 185 -2.12 -21.06 6.68
N ILE A 186 -3.38 -20.93 6.25
CA ILE A 186 -4.12 -19.68 6.37
C ILE A 186 -4.20 -19.20 7.83
N HIS A 187 -4.40 -20.12 8.77
CA HIS A 187 -4.53 -19.80 10.19
C HIS A 187 -3.27 -19.12 10.74
N ASN A 188 -2.09 -19.65 10.43
CA ASN A 188 -0.83 -19.09 10.92
C ASN A 188 -0.45 -17.79 10.22
N ARG A 189 -0.74 -17.66 8.92
CA ARG A 189 -0.56 -16.39 8.20
C ARG A 189 -1.42 -15.28 8.79
N GLN A 190 -2.69 -15.57 9.06
CA GLN A 190 -3.60 -14.60 9.65
C GLN A 190 -3.25 -14.28 11.10
N ARG A 191 -2.83 -15.28 11.89
CA ARG A 191 -2.27 -15.05 13.23
C ARG A 191 -1.06 -14.12 13.19
N ARG A 192 -0.18 -14.25 12.20
CA ARG A 192 0.98 -13.36 12.03
C ARG A 192 0.54 -11.91 11.77
N VAL A 193 -0.46 -11.71 10.90
CA VAL A 193 -1.05 -10.38 10.65
C VAL A 193 -1.66 -9.80 11.93
N GLN A 194 -2.47 -10.59 12.65
CA GLN A 194 -3.10 -10.17 13.90
C GLN A 194 -2.05 -9.79 14.96
N ASN A 195 -1.03 -10.61 15.14
CA ASN A 195 0.06 -10.35 16.08
C ASN A 195 0.79 -9.05 15.73
N PHE A 196 1.14 -8.83 14.46
CA PHE A 196 1.81 -7.60 14.06
C PHE A 196 0.91 -6.37 14.23
N ASN A 197 -0.37 -6.47 13.89
CA ASN A 197 -1.36 -5.41 14.12
C ASN A 197 -1.52 -5.10 15.61
N GLN A 198 -1.52 -6.12 16.47
CA GLN A 198 -1.56 -5.93 17.92
C GLN A 198 -0.29 -5.23 18.43
N MET A 199 0.88 -5.57 17.89
CA MET A 199 2.13 -4.87 18.23
C MET A 199 2.07 -3.40 17.80
N LEU A 200 1.60 -3.10 16.59
CA LEU A 200 1.39 -1.72 16.14
C LEU A 200 0.44 -0.96 17.06
N GLN A 201 -0.68 -1.57 17.42
CA GLN A 201 -1.64 -0.96 18.35
C GLN A 201 -0.99 -0.63 19.70
N GLN A 202 -0.29 -1.59 20.30
CA GLN A 202 0.38 -1.43 21.60
C GLN A 202 1.43 -0.31 21.57
N GLU A 203 2.18 -0.18 20.47
CA GLU A 203 3.16 0.89 20.34
C GLU A 203 2.48 2.25 20.09
N CYS A 204 1.41 2.29 19.29
CA CYS A 204 0.62 3.51 19.06
C CYS A 204 0.01 4.05 20.36
N GLU A 205 -0.51 3.17 21.23
CA GLU A 205 -1.09 3.52 22.54
C GLU A 205 -0.09 4.22 23.49
N LYS A 206 1.23 4.08 23.26
CA LYS A 206 2.27 4.79 24.02
C LYS A 206 2.56 6.18 23.48
N THR A 207 1.91 6.59 22.40
CA THR A 207 2.16 7.82 21.66
C THR A 207 0.85 8.55 21.34
N SER A 208 0.92 9.65 20.59
CA SER A 208 -0.27 10.32 20.04
C SER A 208 -0.70 9.78 18.66
N VAL A 209 -0.06 8.72 18.16
CA VAL A 209 -0.37 8.13 16.85
C VAL A 209 -1.61 7.24 16.98
N ALA A 210 -2.61 7.47 16.15
CA ALA A 210 -3.80 6.63 16.10
C ALA A 210 -3.51 5.33 15.33
N PHE A 211 -4.05 4.21 15.82
CA PHE A 211 -4.04 2.94 15.11
C PHE A 211 -5.45 2.56 14.65
N ASP A 212 -5.57 2.12 13.41
CA ASP A 212 -6.81 1.58 12.86
C ASP A 212 -6.54 0.31 12.05
N SER A 213 -7.40 -0.70 12.20
CA SER A 213 -7.36 -1.93 11.40
C SER A 213 -8.73 -2.24 10.83
N ALA A 214 -8.75 -2.74 9.59
CA ALA A 214 -9.94 -3.27 8.92
C ALA A 214 -9.98 -4.81 8.95
N PHE A 215 -9.07 -5.46 9.69
CA PHE A 215 -8.87 -6.91 9.64
C PHE A 215 -10.16 -7.69 9.94
N SER A 216 -10.83 -7.37 11.05
CA SER A 216 -12.05 -8.05 11.52
C SER A 216 -13.22 -7.96 10.54
N GLU A 217 -13.33 -6.84 9.83
CA GLU A 217 -14.38 -6.59 8.85
C GLU A 217 -14.16 -7.42 7.58
N MET A 218 -12.89 -7.75 7.29
CA MET A 218 -12.48 -8.38 6.06
C MET A 218 -12.40 -9.91 6.13
N VAL A 219 -12.25 -10.49 7.32
CA VAL A 219 -12.15 -11.95 7.50
C VAL A 219 -13.41 -12.58 8.07
N ASP A 220 -13.67 -13.83 7.69
CA ASP A 220 -14.66 -14.66 8.35
C ASP A 220 -14.21 -14.99 9.78
N CYS A 221 -15.09 -14.73 10.76
CA CYS A 221 -14.74 -14.86 12.17
C CYS A 221 -14.47 -16.30 12.65
N ARG A 222 -14.90 -17.31 11.89
CA ARG A 222 -14.72 -18.73 12.26
C ARG A 222 -13.45 -19.31 11.64
N THR A 223 -13.16 -18.93 10.41
CA THR A 223 -12.07 -19.52 9.61
C THR A 223 -10.85 -18.61 9.49
N ASN A 224 -10.98 -17.32 9.82
CA ASN A 224 -10.02 -16.25 9.51
C ASN A 224 -9.72 -16.09 8.01
N ALA A 225 -10.43 -16.79 7.12
CA ALA A 225 -10.28 -16.63 5.69
C ALA A 225 -10.81 -15.25 5.25
N LEU A 226 -10.17 -14.66 4.24
CA LEU A 226 -10.66 -13.41 3.66
C LEU A 226 -12.06 -13.63 3.07
N LYS A 227 -13.04 -12.78 3.41
CA LYS A 227 -14.40 -12.91 2.90
C LYS A 227 -14.41 -12.75 1.37
N PRO A 228 -15.29 -13.46 0.65
CA PRO A 228 -15.34 -13.42 -0.82
C PRO A 228 -15.44 -12.01 -1.42
N THR A 229 -16.11 -11.08 -0.74
CA THR A 229 -16.27 -9.69 -1.20
C THR A 229 -14.95 -8.89 -1.26
N PHE A 230 -13.90 -9.35 -0.59
CA PHE A 230 -12.58 -8.70 -0.60
C PHE A 230 -11.54 -9.48 -1.41
N GLN A 231 -11.89 -10.66 -1.92
CA GLN A 231 -11.00 -11.50 -2.72
C GLN A 231 -10.88 -10.98 -4.14
N ASP A 232 -9.66 -10.98 -4.66
CA ASP A 232 -9.40 -10.60 -6.03
C ASP A 232 -9.84 -11.69 -7.02
N VAL A 233 -10.06 -11.32 -8.29
CA VAL A 233 -10.34 -12.29 -9.35
C VAL A 233 -9.14 -13.20 -9.61
N SER A 234 -7.93 -12.69 -9.41
CA SER A 234 -6.71 -13.49 -9.54
C SER A 234 -6.37 -14.17 -8.22
N LEU A 235 -6.25 -15.50 -8.27
CA LEU A 235 -5.93 -16.34 -7.11
C LEU A 235 -4.50 -16.13 -6.58
N TYR A 236 -3.66 -15.48 -7.38
CA TYR A 236 -2.25 -15.21 -7.08
C TYR A 236 -2.01 -13.77 -6.61
N ASN A 237 -3.05 -12.94 -6.55
CA ASN A 237 -2.88 -11.54 -6.18
C ASN A 237 -2.76 -11.39 -4.66
N ILE A 238 -1.69 -10.74 -4.22
CA ILE A 238 -1.47 -10.42 -2.80
C ILE A 238 -2.32 -9.25 -2.32
N HIS A 239 -3.01 -8.55 -3.22
CA HIS A 239 -3.89 -7.45 -2.87
C HIS A 239 -5.33 -7.92 -2.68
N VAL A 240 -6.00 -7.31 -1.70
CA VAL A 240 -7.46 -7.33 -1.56
C VAL A 240 -8.09 -6.44 -2.63
N VAL A 241 -9.38 -6.65 -2.92
CA VAL A 241 -10.15 -5.78 -3.81
C VAL A 241 -10.26 -4.39 -3.19
N TRP A 242 -9.73 -3.40 -3.90
CA TRP A 242 -9.65 -2.03 -3.39
C TRP A 242 -11.02 -1.36 -3.29
N GLU A 243 -11.90 -1.61 -4.25
CA GLU A 243 -13.25 -1.04 -4.31
C GLU A 243 -14.08 -1.41 -3.07
N THR A 244 -14.02 -2.66 -2.60
CA THR A 244 -14.74 -3.05 -1.38
C THR A 244 -14.00 -2.61 -0.12
N THR A 245 -12.67 -2.61 -0.14
CA THR A 245 -11.85 -2.20 1.01
C THR A 245 -11.99 -0.70 1.33
N ILE A 246 -12.05 0.18 0.32
CA ILE A 246 -12.22 1.63 0.56
C ILE A 246 -13.56 1.96 1.22
N LEU A 247 -14.62 1.17 0.94
CA LEU A 247 -15.92 1.36 1.59
C LEU A 247 -15.87 1.05 3.08
N VAL A 248 -15.06 0.08 3.52
CA VAL A 248 -14.81 -0.19 4.95
C VAL A 248 -14.17 1.03 5.61
N TRP A 249 -13.16 1.62 4.96
CA TRP A 249 -12.51 2.82 5.49
C TRP A 249 -13.44 4.02 5.56
N LEU A 250 -14.35 4.21 4.61
CA LEU A 250 -15.35 5.29 4.68
C LEU A 250 -16.35 5.12 5.81
N GLN A 251 -16.68 3.88 6.20
CA GLN A 251 -17.51 3.61 7.36
C GLN A 251 -16.78 3.93 8.67
N ARG A 252 -15.50 3.55 8.76
CA ARG A 252 -14.66 3.78 9.95
C ARG A 252 -14.25 5.24 10.12
N TRP A 253 -13.94 5.93 9.03
CA TRP A 253 -13.39 7.28 9.05
C TRP A 253 -14.38 8.29 8.50
N GLN A 254 -15.21 8.82 9.39
CA GLN A 254 -16.18 9.87 9.04
C GLN A 254 -15.52 11.12 8.44
N TRP A 255 -14.27 11.42 8.81
CA TRP A 255 -13.50 12.49 8.21
C TRP A 255 -13.15 12.21 6.74
N LEU A 256 -12.88 10.96 6.35
CA LEU A 256 -12.56 10.58 4.97
C LEU A 256 -13.79 10.73 4.07
N ARG A 257 -14.98 10.39 4.58
CA ARG A 257 -16.26 10.56 3.87
C ARG A 257 -16.56 12.02 3.50
N LYS A 258 -16.02 13.00 4.23
CA LYS A 258 -16.14 14.43 3.86
C LYS A 258 -15.37 14.78 2.58
N HIS A 259 -14.40 13.95 2.19
CA HIS A 259 -13.61 14.13 0.97
C HIS A 259 -14.13 13.31 -0.22
N THR A 260 -15.22 12.57 -0.06
CA THR A 260 -15.83 11.81 -1.16
C THR A 260 -17.05 12.56 -1.73
N PRO A 261 -17.27 12.52 -3.06
CA PRO A 261 -18.50 13.05 -3.64
C PRO A 261 -19.73 12.23 -3.20
N ARG A 262 -20.93 12.81 -3.31
CA ARG A 262 -22.18 12.17 -2.82
C ARG A 262 -22.48 10.84 -3.50
N ASP A 263 -22.09 10.68 -4.76
CA ASP A 263 -22.27 9.50 -5.61
C ASP A 263 -21.09 8.52 -5.54
N PHE A 264 -20.14 8.72 -4.62
CA PHE A 264 -18.90 7.94 -4.57
C PHE A 264 -19.14 6.44 -4.42
N GLU A 265 -20.03 6.03 -3.51
CA GLU A 265 -20.30 4.60 -3.26
C GLU A 265 -20.89 3.92 -4.51
N GLU A 266 -21.81 4.58 -5.21
CA GLU A 266 -22.38 4.09 -6.46
C GLU A 266 -21.31 3.98 -7.55
N LYS A 267 -20.46 5.00 -7.69
CA LYS A 267 -19.33 4.99 -8.64
C LYS A 267 -18.37 3.84 -8.37
N ILE A 268 -18.03 3.58 -7.11
CA ILE A 268 -17.14 2.48 -6.71
C ILE A 268 -17.78 1.11 -6.96
N GLN A 269 -19.07 0.95 -6.72
CA GLN A 269 -19.80 -0.26 -7.11
C GLN A 269 -19.78 -0.48 -8.62
N GLY A 270 -19.92 0.60 -9.41
CA GLY A 270 -19.77 0.57 -10.87
C GLY A 270 -18.38 0.11 -11.31
N THR A 271 -17.31 0.63 -10.71
CA THR A 271 -15.93 0.20 -11.02
C THR A 271 -15.68 -1.25 -10.63
N LEU A 272 -16.24 -1.71 -9.51
CA LEU A 272 -16.15 -3.11 -9.09
C LEU A 272 -16.85 -4.05 -10.09
N LYS A 273 -18.07 -3.72 -10.52
CA LYS A 273 -18.79 -4.51 -11.52
C LYS A 273 -17.98 -4.62 -12.82
N GLU A 274 -17.41 -3.51 -13.29
CA GLU A 274 -16.56 -3.50 -14.48
C GLU A 274 -15.27 -4.30 -14.29
N TYR A 275 -14.65 -4.20 -13.11
CA TYR A 275 -13.48 -4.99 -12.74
C TYR A 275 -13.73 -6.49 -12.85
N LEU A 276 -14.80 -6.98 -12.21
CA LEU A 276 -15.18 -8.39 -12.22
C LEU A 276 -15.53 -8.87 -13.63
N ARG A 277 -16.19 -8.03 -14.43
CA ARG A 277 -16.58 -8.35 -15.81
C ARG A 277 -15.39 -8.50 -16.76
N THR A 278 -14.31 -7.74 -16.55
CA THR A 278 -13.20 -7.61 -17.53
C THR A 278 -11.99 -8.51 -17.26
N LYS A 279 -11.97 -9.22 -16.12
CA LYS A 279 -10.84 -10.04 -15.67
C LYS A 279 -11.03 -11.56 -15.56
N PRO A 280 -11.96 -12.26 -16.25
CA PRO A 280 -12.01 -13.74 -16.17
C PRO A 280 -10.69 -14.45 -16.51
N TRP A 281 -9.85 -13.86 -17.38
CA TRP A 281 -8.53 -14.39 -17.74
C TRP A 281 -7.49 -14.34 -16.60
N ALA A 282 -7.71 -13.50 -15.58
CA ALA A 282 -6.75 -13.28 -14.50
C ALA A 282 -6.78 -14.40 -13.44
N ILE A 283 -7.78 -15.29 -13.48
CA ILE A 283 -7.94 -16.41 -12.53
C ILE A 283 -6.68 -17.29 -12.52
N THR A 284 -6.09 -17.54 -13.69
CA THR A 284 -4.96 -18.47 -13.86
C THR A 284 -3.61 -17.80 -14.03
N THR A 285 -3.55 -16.46 -14.13
CA THR A 285 -2.31 -15.74 -14.45
C THR A 285 -1.82 -14.93 -13.25
N HIS A 286 -0.55 -15.11 -12.88
CA HIS A 286 0.07 -14.35 -11.80
C HIS A 286 0.18 -12.85 -12.16
N PRO A 287 -0.31 -11.90 -11.34
CA PRO A 287 -0.24 -10.46 -11.65
C PRO A 287 1.18 -9.95 -11.86
N ALA A 288 2.15 -10.43 -11.09
CA ALA A 288 3.56 -10.04 -11.23
C ALA A 288 4.18 -10.39 -12.61
N ALA A 289 3.71 -11.46 -13.27
CA ALA A 289 4.18 -11.82 -14.61
C ALA A 289 3.86 -10.75 -15.66
N ASN A 290 2.78 -9.99 -15.44
CA ASN A 290 2.33 -8.93 -16.36
C ASN A 290 2.93 -7.56 -16.04
N ILE A 291 3.60 -7.38 -14.89
CA ILE A 291 4.04 -6.07 -14.37
C ILE A 291 5.57 -5.90 -14.46
N GLY A 292 6.32 -6.94 -14.84
CA GLY A 292 7.79 -6.86 -14.90
C GLY A 292 8.38 -6.61 -13.51
N VAL A 293 7.98 -7.40 -12.52
CA VAL A 293 8.36 -7.21 -11.11
C VAL A 293 9.83 -7.58 -10.83
N GLY A 294 10.56 -8.08 -11.83
CA GLY A 294 11.97 -8.48 -11.71
C GLY A 294 12.91 -7.42 -11.12
N GLU A 295 12.58 -6.13 -11.20
CA GLU A 295 13.39 -5.03 -10.63
C GLU A 295 12.77 -4.39 -9.36
N ALA A 296 11.62 -4.87 -8.88
CA ALA A 296 10.93 -4.27 -7.73
C ALA A 296 11.50 -4.68 -6.37
N PHE A 297 12.09 -5.87 -6.32
CA PHE A 297 12.70 -6.49 -5.16
C PHE A 297 14.23 -6.49 -5.32
N ASP A 298 14.80 -5.36 -5.74
CA ASP A 298 16.24 -5.15 -5.63
C ASP A 298 16.56 -4.88 -4.16
N VAL A 299 17.04 -5.91 -3.48
CA VAL A 299 17.27 -5.92 -2.02
C VAL A 299 18.36 -4.92 -1.61
N THR A 300 19.22 -4.50 -2.53
CA THR A 300 20.19 -3.42 -2.29
C THR A 300 19.51 -2.08 -2.00
N ARG A 301 18.29 -1.85 -2.53
CA ARG A 301 17.47 -0.66 -2.23
C ARG A 301 16.77 -0.72 -0.87
N THR A 302 16.56 -1.90 -0.31
CA THR A 302 16.12 -2.03 1.09
C THR A 302 17.27 -1.83 2.08
N GLU A 303 18.52 -1.81 1.58
CA GLU A 303 19.72 -1.54 2.37
C GLU A 303 20.18 -0.07 2.31
N THR A 304 19.70 0.74 1.35
CA THR A 304 19.98 2.19 1.23
C THR A 304 18.84 3.08 1.76
#